data_AF-I1XGX7-F1
#
_entry.id   AF-I1XGX7-F1
#
_cell.length_a   1.000
_cell.length_b   1.000
_cell.length_c   1.000
_cell.angle_alpha   90.00
_cell.angle_beta   90.00
_cell.angle_gamma   90.00
#
_symmetry.space_group_name_H-M   'P 1'
#
loop_
_entity.id
_entity.type
_entity.pdbx_description
1 polymer ?
#
loop_
_entity_poly.entity_id
_entity_poly.type
_entity_poly.pdbx_seq_one_letter_code
_entity_poly.pdbx_strand_id
1 'polypeptide(L)'
;MALADGGYKDLLAAIRAHANAVEYLPIGLLLLIVFELNQGPIWLIHVLGSLFIIGRVIHANGVSKAIIPRRIIGMQLTIWLLIIMAVLNLLALAGIQLPG
;
A
#
# COMPACT_ATOMS: atom_id res chain seq x y z
N MET A 1 0.02 -1.88 -24.67
CA MET A 1 1.08 -1.20 -23.88
C MET A 1 2.35 -0.89 -24.68
N ALA A 2 2.59 -1.51 -25.86
CA ALA A 2 3.77 -1.25 -26.70
C ALA A 2 3.74 0.04 -27.54
N LEU A 3 2.72 0.89 -27.39
CA LEU A 3 2.59 2.16 -28.14
C LEU A 3 2.98 3.40 -27.32
N ALA A 4 3.15 3.31 -26.00
CA ALA A 4 3.23 4.47 -25.12
C ALA A 4 4.66 4.87 -24.70
N ASP A 5 5.69 4.12 -25.10
CA ASP A 5 7.08 4.34 -24.68
C ASP A 5 7.98 4.90 -25.79
N GLY A 6 7.50 4.99 -27.04
CA GLY A 6 8.29 5.47 -28.19
C GLY A 6 9.60 4.69 -28.43
N GLY A 7 9.75 3.49 -27.85
CA GLY A 7 10.99 2.70 -27.85
C GLY A 7 11.98 3.01 -26.72
N TYR A 8 11.68 3.96 -25.82
CA TYR A 8 12.55 4.30 -24.69
C TYR A 8 12.33 3.38 -23.50
N LYS A 9 13.30 2.48 -23.26
CA LYS A 9 13.24 1.48 -22.17
C LYS A 9 13.07 2.09 -20.78
N ASP A 10 13.69 3.25 -20.53
CA ASP A 10 13.60 3.94 -19.24
C ASP A 10 12.21 4.53 -18.98
N LEU A 11 11.55 5.04 -20.04
CA LEU A 11 10.17 5.52 -19.96
C LEU A 11 9.21 4.38 -19.65
N LEU A 12 9.38 3.22 -20.30
CA LEU A 12 8.58 2.03 -20.02
C LEU A 12 8.75 1.56 -18.56
N ALA A 13 9.98 1.61 -18.03
CA ALA A 13 10.26 1.27 -16.64
C ALA A 13 9.58 2.23 -15.66
N ALA A 14 9.61 3.54 -15.94
CA ALA A 14 8.94 4.56 -15.14
C ALA A 14 7.41 4.40 -15.16
N ILE A 15 6.81 4.15 -16.34
CA ILE A 15 5.37 3.88 -16.48
C ILE A 15 4.98 2.66 -15.64
N ARG A 16 5.75 1.57 -15.70
CA ARG A 16 5.47 0.36 -14.91
C ARG A 16 5.63 0.60 -13.41
N ALA A 17 6.63 1.36 -12.99
CA ALA A 17 6.81 1.74 -11.59
C ALA A 17 5.62 2.58 -11.08
N HIS A 18 5.14 3.53 -11.88
CA HIS A 18 3.98 4.36 -11.54
C HIS A 18 2.68 3.57 -11.53
N ALA A 19 2.43 2.71 -12.52
CA ALA A 19 1.25 1.83 -12.56
C ALA A 19 1.20 0.94 -11.29
N ASN A 20 2.32 0.30 -10.92
CA ASN A 20 2.41 -0.49 -9.69
C ASN A 20 2.19 0.35 -8.43
N ALA A 21 2.52 1.65 -8.45
CA ALA A 21 2.25 2.58 -7.35
C ALA A 21 0.75 2.83 -7.18
N VAL A 22 0.08 3.16 -8.29
CA VAL A 22 -1.34 3.55 -8.33
C VAL A 22 -2.29 2.39 -7.99
N GLU A 23 -1.87 1.13 -8.12
CA GLU A 23 -2.73 -0.01 -7.77
C GLU A 23 -3.09 -0.10 -6.28
N TYR A 24 -2.13 0.18 -5.38
CA TYR A 24 -2.30 -0.12 -3.95
C TYR A 24 -2.28 1.12 -3.05
N LEU A 25 -1.56 2.17 -3.44
CA LEU A 25 -1.48 3.41 -2.64
C LEU A 25 -2.84 4.06 -2.41
N PRO A 26 -3.67 4.30 -3.46
CA PRO A 26 -4.97 4.96 -3.28
C PRO A 26 -5.88 4.17 -2.34
N ILE A 27 -5.94 2.84 -2.50
CA ILE A 27 -6.77 1.97 -1.66
C ILE A 27 -6.29 2.00 -0.20
N GLY A 28 -4.98 1.91 0.04
CA GLY A 28 -4.43 1.97 1.40
C GLY A 28 -4.68 3.30 2.10
N LEU A 29 -4.51 4.42 1.38
CA LEU A 29 -4.81 5.75 1.91
C LEU A 29 -6.31 5.93 2.20
N LEU A 30 -7.19 5.43 1.33
CA LEU A 30 -8.63 5.44 1.56
C LEU A 30 -9.00 4.64 2.82
N LEU A 31 -8.44 3.45 3.01
CA LEU A 31 -8.70 2.64 4.21
C LEU A 31 -8.23 3.32 5.49
N LEU A 32 -7.10 4.05 5.46
CA LEU A 32 -6.62 4.83 6.61
C LEU A 32 -7.57 5.99 6.93
N ILE A 33 -8.02 6.73 5.91
CA ILE A 33 -8.98 7.84 6.09
C ILE A 33 -10.31 7.31 6.66
N VAL A 34 -10.84 6.21 6.12
CA VAL A 34 -12.07 5.61 6.66
C VAL A 34 -11.86 5.15 8.10
N PHE A 35 -10.68 4.62 8.43
CA PHE A 35 -10.36 4.20 9.79
C PHE A 35 -10.30 5.38 10.77
N GLU A 36 -9.74 6.51 10.35
CA GLU A 36 -9.75 7.77 11.10
C GLU A 36 -11.17 8.30 11.30
N LEU A 37 -12.01 8.28 10.25
CA LEU A 37 -13.42 8.68 10.33
C LEU A 37 -14.25 7.78 11.26
N ASN A 38 -13.85 6.51 11.40
CA ASN A 38 -14.43 5.57 12.35
C ASN A 38 -13.89 5.74 13.79
N GLN A 39 -13.21 6.85 14.09
CA GLN A 39 -12.62 7.14 15.41
C GLN A 39 -11.59 6.10 15.86
N GLY A 40 -10.84 5.54 14.91
CA GLY A 40 -9.72 4.64 15.21
C GLY A 40 -8.66 5.30 16.12
N PRO A 41 -7.96 4.53 16.98
CA PRO A 41 -6.91 5.07 17.83
C PRO A 41 -5.81 5.75 17.02
N ILE A 42 -5.44 6.98 17.41
CA ILE A 42 -4.47 7.81 16.66
C ILE A 42 -3.11 7.12 16.50
N TRP A 43 -2.64 6.43 17.54
CA TRP A 43 -1.36 5.71 17.51
C TRP A 43 -1.40 4.57 16.49
N LEU A 44 -2.53 3.87 16.37
CA LEU A 44 -2.70 2.75 15.47
C LEU A 44 -2.74 3.23 14.00
N ILE A 45 -3.39 4.36 13.73
CA ILE A 45 -3.38 5.02 12.41
C ILE A 45 -1.93 5.31 11.97
N HIS A 46 -1.12 5.92 12.85
CA HIS A 46 0.28 6.24 12.53
C HIS A 46 1.15 5.00 12.34
N VAL A 47 0.94 3.94 13.15
CA VAL A 47 1.65 2.67 13.00
C VAL A 47 1.31 2.01 11.66
N LEU A 48 0.03 1.88 11.33
CA LEU A 48 -0.44 1.28 10.08
C LEU A 48 0.04 2.07 8.86
N GLY A 49 -0.09 3.40 8.90
CA GLY A 49 0.40 4.28 7.84
C GLY A 49 1.92 4.19 7.63
N SER A 50 2.69 4.16 8.71
CA SER A 50 4.16 4.05 8.64
C SER A 50 4.59 2.69 8.07
N LEU A 51 4.00 1.60 8.55
CA LEU A 51 4.24 0.25 8.03
C LEU A 51 3.87 0.13 6.55
N PHE A 52 2.76 0.75 6.14
CA PHE A 52 2.33 0.76 4.75
C PHE A 52 3.35 1.46 3.85
N ILE A 53 3.81 2.65 4.24
CA ILE A 53 4.85 3.39 3.50
C ILE A 53 6.14 2.55 3.41
N ILE A 54 6.59 1.95 4.51
CA ILE A 54 7.79 1.11 4.54
C ILE A 54 7.64 -0.08 3.58
N GLY A 55 6.51 -0.77 3.59
CA GLY A 55 6.24 -1.89 2.66
C GLY A 55 6.31 -1.47 1.20
N ARG A 56 5.74 -0.30 0.86
CA ARG A 56 5.81 0.27 -0.48
C ARG A 56 7.24 0.63 -0.89
N VAL A 57 8.04 1.18 0.01
CA VAL A 57 9.46 1.49 -0.24
C VAL A 57 10.27 0.22 -0.46
N ILE A 58 10.05 -0.84 0.33
CA ILE A 58 10.70 -2.15 0.14
C ILE A 58 10.33 -2.75 -1.22
N HIS A 59 9.05 -2.73 -1.59
CA HIS A 59 8.57 -3.23 -2.87
C HIS A 59 9.20 -2.45 -4.04
N ALA A 60 9.16 -1.12 -3.99
CA ALA A 60 9.73 -0.25 -5.02
C ALA A 60 11.24 -0.48 -5.19
N ASN A 61 11.98 -0.62 -4.09
CA ASN A 61 13.40 -0.98 -4.13
C ASN A 61 13.65 -2.36 -4.77
N GLY A 62 12.78 -3.34 -4.50
CA GLY A 62 12.84 -4.65 -5.14
C GLY A 62 12.59 -4.57 -6.64
N VAL A 63 11.62 -3.76 -7.08
CA VAL A 63 11.32 -3.54 -8.50
C VAL A 63 12.46 -2.83 -9.20
N SER A 64 12.95 -1.72 -8.63
CA SER A 64 14.04 -0.91 -9.18
C SER A 64 15.35 -1.68 -9.34
N LYS A 65 15.71 -2.52 -8.35
CA LYS A 65 16.94 -3.33 -8.39
C LYS A 65 16.75 -4.72 -9.02
N ALA A 66 15.57 -5.02 -9.57
CA ALA A 66 15.19 -6.34 -10.08
C ALA A 66 15.40 -7.50 -9.06
N ILE A 67 15.31 -7.21 -7.76
CA ILE A 67 15.49 -8.20 -6.69
C ILE A 67 14.13 -8.85 -6.37
N ILE A 68 13.88 -10.02 -6.97
CA ILE A 68 12.65 -10.80 -6.83
C ILE A 68 12.19 -10.99 -5.37
N PRO A 69 13.03 -11.43 -4.41
CA PRO A 69 12.56 -11.66 -3.04
C PRO A 69 12.07 -10.37 -2.34
N ARG A 70 12.72 -9.23 -2.58
CA ARG A 70 12.29 -7.93 -2.02
C ARG A 70 10.97 -7.47 -2.62
N ARG A 71 10.73 -7.79 -3.90
CA ARG A 71 9.43 -7.53 -4.55
C ARG A 71 8.32 -8.32 -3.85
N ILE A 72 8.54 -9.61 -3.64
CA ILE A 72 7.54 -10.49 -3.02
C ILE A 72 7.25 -10.06 -1.59
N ILE A 73 8.29 -9.83 -0.78
CA ILE A 73 8.12 -9.43 0.64
C ILE A 73 7.39 -8.09 0.75
N GLY A 74 7.80 -7.08 -0.03
CA GLY A 74 7.15 -5.77 0.01
C GLY A 74 5.69 -5.83 -0.44
N MET A 75 5.40 -6.67 -1.44
CA MET A 75 4.04 -6.89 -1.92
C MET A 75 3.16 -7.61 -0.90
N GLN A 76 3.67 -8.69 -0.30
CA GLN A 76 2.96 -9.43 0.77
C GLN A 76 2.65 -8.51 1.95
N LEU A 77 3.63 -7.72 2.41
CA LEU A 77 3.42 -6.76 3.49
C LEU A 77 2.33 -5.74 3.14
N THR A 78 2.32 -5.24 1.90
CA THR A 78 1.27 -4.32 1.42
C THR A 78 -0.11 -4.97 1.48
N ILE A 79 -0.25 -6.20 0.95
CA ILE A 79 -1.53 -6.92 0.93
C ILE A 79 -2.02 -7.21 2.36
N TRP A 80 -1.15 -7.69 3.24
CA TRP A 80 -1.52 -7.98 4.62
C TRP A 80 -1.99 -6.73 5.36
N LEU A 81 -1.31 -5.59 5.16
CA LEU A 81 -1.74 -4.33 5.75
C LEU A 81 -3.09 -3.85 5.21
N LEU A 82 -3.36 -4.02 3.92
CA LEU A 82 -4.67 -3.71 3.35
C LEU A 82 -5.77 -4.57 3.97
N ILE A 83 -5.53 -5.87 4.14
CA ILE A 83 -6.48 -6.79 4.79
C ILE A 83 -6.71 -6.36 6.24
N ILE A 84 -5.65 -6.09 7.00
CA ILE A 84 -5.75 -5.65 8.40
C ILE A 84 -6.56 -4.35 8.50
N MET A 85 -6.25 -3.34 7.68
CA MET A 85 -6.99 -2.08 7.68
C MET A 85 -8.45 -2.27 7.27
N ALA A 86 -8.75 -3.13 6.29
CA ALA A 86 -10.12 -3.45 5.90
C ALA A 86 -10.89 -4.15 7.04
N VAL A 87 -10.27 -5.12 7.71
CA VAL A 87 -10.87 -5.81 8.87
C VAL A 87 -11.13 -4.83 10.01
N LEU A 88 -10.16 -3.98 10.36
CA LEU A 88 -10.33 -2.97 11.40
C LEU A 88 -11.48 -2.01 11.09
N ASN A 89 -11.61 -1.58 9.83
CA ASN A 89 -12.73 -0.75 9.39
C ASN A 89 -14.08 -1.47 9.52
N LEU A 90 -14.15 -2.75 9.17
CA LEU A 90 -15.37 -3.55 9.29
C LEU A 90 -15.75 -3.78 10.78
N LEU A 91 -14.77 -4.03 11.64
CA LEU A 91 -15.00 -4.20 13.08
C LEU A 91 -15.49 -2.90 13.72
N ALA A 92 -14.88 -1.77 13.36
CA ALA A 92 -15.31 -0.45 13.82
C ALA A 92 -16.73 -0.14 13.36
N LEU A 93 -17.07 -0.45 12.10
CA LEU A 93 -18.43 -0.30 11.57
C LEU A 93 -19.45 -1.23 12.26
N ALA A 94 -19.04 -2.43 12.66
CA ALA A 94 -19.86 -3.37 13.42
C ALA A 94 -20.10 -2.94 14.88
N GLY A 95 -19.56 -1.79 15.31
CA GLY A 95 -19.73 -1.26 16.66
C GLY A 95 -18.79 -1.87 17.70
N ILE A 96 -17.75 -2.59 17.27
CA ILE A 96 -16.74 -3.13 18.17
C ILE A 96 -15.76 -2.01 18.52
N GLN A 97 -15.79 -1.53 19.76
CA GLN A 97 -14.81 -0.57 20.25
C GLN A 97 -13.40 -1.19 20.18
N LEU A 98 -12.53 -0.55 19.41
CA LEU A 98 -11.12 -0.91 19.36
C LEU A 98 -10.41 -0.33 20.59
N PRO A 99 -9.39 -1.02 21.12
CA PRO A 99 -8.64 -0.53 22.29
C PRO A 99 -7.98 0.80 21.95
N GLY A 100 -8.28 1.83 22.76
CA GLY A 100 -7.66 3.16 22.71
C GLY A 100 -6.21 3.12 23.15
#